data_AF-K9VAM8-F1
#
_entry.id   AF-K9VAM8-F1
#
_cell.length_a   1.000
_cell.length_b   1.000
_cell.length_c   1.000
_cell.angle_alpha   90.00
_cell.angle_beta   90.00
_cell.angle_gamma   90.00
#
_symmetry.space_group_name_H-M   'P 1'
#
loop_
_entity.id
_entity.type
_entity.pdbx_description
1 polymer ?
#
loop_
_entity_poly.entity_id
_entity_poly.type
_entity_poly.pdbx_seq_one_letter_code
_entity_poly.pdbx_strand_id
1 'polypeptide(L)'
;MTPATEKIVLPSPFPDHTQLPEEDGTFVKNFQEHPQSIILTDSIGSVLQGLHPDGQYAIGQDCGIYWRETDPLEKGAEAPDWFYVPNVPPRLGNQIRRSYVLWREFMAPMIALEFASGDGSQERDTTPLSYSEVESAQRPGKFWVYERIVRIPYYK
;
A
#
# COMPACT_ATOMS: atom_id res chain seq x y z
N MET A 1 33.67 -0.27 42.80
CA MET A 1 33.51 -0.43 41.33
C MET A 1 32.03 -0.44 41.04
N THR A 2 31.53 0.63 40.42
CA THR A 2 30.10 0.82 40.09
C THR A 2 29.84 0.13 38.74
N PRO A 3 28.77 -0.67 38.57
CA PRO A 3 28.51 -1.27 37.26
C PRO A 3 28.05 -0.17 36.30
N ALA A 4 28.67 -0.13 35.13
CA ALA A 4 28.27 0.77 34.05
C ALA A 4 26.95 0.26 33.47
N THR A 5 25.93 1.12 33.45
CA THR A 5 24.67 0.87 32.77
C THR A 5 24.94 0.78 31.26
N GLU A 6 24.78 -0.41 30.67
CA GLU A 6 24.79 -0.58 29.22
C GLU A 6 23.67 0.28 28.60
N LYS A 7 24.04 1.17 27.68
CA LYS A 7 23.07 1.94 26.90
C LYS A 7 22.35 0.98 25.97
N ILE A 8 21.05 0.82 26.18
CA ILE A 8 20.17 0.13 25.24
C ILE A 8 20.19 0.92 23.92
N VAL A 9 20.81 0.37 22.89
CA VAL A 9 20.73 0.90 21.53
C VAL A 9 19.40 0.44 20.94
N LEU A 10 18.47 1.37 20.73
CA LEU A 10 17.21 1.08 20.05
C LEU A 10 17.47 0.93 18.55
N PRO A 11 16.82 -0.02 17.86
CA PRO A 11 16.87 -0.08 16.40
C PRO A 11 16.33 1.21 15.78
N SER A 12 16.83 1.56 14.60
CA SER A 12 16.31 2.68 13.82
C SER A 12 14.79 2.52 13.61
N PRO A 13 14.01 3.60 13.72
CA PRO A 13 12.58 3.53 13.42
C PRO A 13 12.36 3.15 11.96
N PHE A 14 11.32 2.36 11.69
CA PHE A 14 10.86 2.03 10.34
C PHE A 14 10.71 3.30 9.47
N PRO A 15 10.88 3.25 8.15
CA PRO A 15 10.59 4.37 7.28
C PRO A 15 9.15 4.89 7.43
N ASP A 16 8.98 6.19 7.25
CA ASP A 16 7.67 6.82 7.04
C ASP A 16 7.44 7.15 5.55
N HIS A 17 6.24 7.62 5.21
CA HIS A 17 5.83 7.89 3.83
C HIS A 17 6.71 8.90 3.07
N THR A 18 7.56 9.68 3.76
CA THR A 18 8.48 10.63 3.13
C THR A 18 9.80 10.00 2.70
N GLN A 19 10.12 8.85 3.27
CA GLN A 19 11.36 8.09 3.05
C GLN A 19 11.16 6.89 2.13
N LEU A 20 9.91 6.58 1.80
CA LEU A 20 9.55 5.47 0.92
C LEU A 20 9.60 5.90 -0.57
N PRO A 21 9.99 5.00 -1.48
CA PRO A 21 9.93 5.21 -2.92
C PRO A 21 8.52 5.60 -3.41
N GLU A 22 8.46 6.53 -4.36
CA GLU A 22 7.22 7.05 -4.95
C GLU A 22 7.02 6.66 -6.43
N GLU A 23 8.04 6.10 -7.08
CA GLU A 23 7.98 5.62 -8.47
C GLU A 23 8.54 4.18 -8.52
N ASP A 24 7.89 3.28 -9.28
CA ASP A 24 8.34 1.90 -9.44
C ASP A 24 9.30 1.69 -10.62
N GLY A 25 9.65 2.78 -11.33
CA GLY A 25 10.55 2.78 -12.48
C GLY A 25 9.98 2.16 -13.76
N THR A 26 8.67 1.87 -13.80
CA THR A 26 7.99 1.28 -14.96
C THR A 26 7.07 2.29 -15.67
N PHE A 27 6.78 2.06 -16.95
CA PHE A 27 5.86 2.91 -17.71
C PHE A 27 4.40 2.59 -17.35
N VAL A 28 3.52 3.59 -17.47
CA VAL A 28 2.05 3.41 -17.38
C VAL A 28 1.62 2.23 -18.23
N LYS A 29 0.92 1.26 -17.62
CA LYS A 29 0.57 0.00 -18.26
C LYS A 29 -0.59 0.16 -19.24
N ASN A 30 -1.50 1.10 -19.00
CA ASN A 30 -2.62 1.37 -19.90
C ASN A 30 -3.10 2.83 -19.84
N PHE A 31 -3.22 3.48 -21.00
CA PHE A 31 -3.77 4.85 -21.12
C PHE A 31 -5.17 5.02 -20.54
N GLN A 32 -5.95 3.93 -20.40
CA GLN A 32 -7.29 3.97 -19.82
C GLN A 32 -7.30 3.96 -18.28
N GLU A 33 -6.19 3.60 -17.62
CA GLU A 33 -6.11 3.54 -16.14
C GLU A 33 -6.46 4.88 -15.51
N HIS A 34 -5.87 5.97 -16.03
CA HIS A 34 -6.08 7.31 -15.46
C HIS A 34 -7.55 7.79 -15.58
N PRO A 35 -8.20 7.77 -16.77
CA PRO A 35 -9.63 8.07 -16.87
C PRO A 35 -10.53 7.17 -16.02
N GLN A 36 -10.25 5.86 -15.95
CA GLN A 36 -11.04 4.92 -15.15
C GLN A 36 -10.96 5.23 -13.66
N SER A 37 -9.77 5.56 -13.17
CA SER A 37 -9.52 5.95 -11.78
C SER A 37 -10.31 7.21 -11.39
N ILE A 38 -10.32 8.23 -12.25
CA ILE A 38 -11.07 9.47 -12.01
C ILE A 38 -12.57 9.21 -11.99
N ILE A 39 -13.10 8.51 -13.00
CA ILE A 39 -14.53 8.23 -13.11
C ILE A 39 -15.00 7.42 -11.90
N LEU A 40 -14.23 6.44 -11.46
CA LEU A 40 -14.55 5.65 -10.27
C LEU A 40 -14.63 6.53 -9.02
N THR A 41 -13.60 7.33 -8.75
CA THR A 41 -13.55 8.21 -7.59
C THR A 41 -14.71 9.19 -7.57
N ASP A 42 -15.03 9.82 -8.70
CA ASP A 42 -16.13 10.77 -8.81
C ASP A 42 -17.50 10.09 -8.60
N SER A 43 -17.68 8.91 -9.21
CA SER A 43 -18.95 8.16 -9.14
C SER A 43 -19.35 7.75 -7.73
N ILE A 44 -18.38 7.51 -6.84
CA ILE A 44 -18.64 7.11 -5.44
C ILE A 44 -18.53 8.27 -4.45
N GLY A 45 -18.19 9.48 -4.91
CA GLY A 45 -17.91 10.63 -4.03
C GLY A 45 -19.07 10.97 -3.09
N SER A 46 -20.31 10.93 -3.57
CA SER A 46 -21.51 11.19 -2.75
C SER A 46 -21.73 10.13 -1.66
N VAL A 47 -21.41 8.86 -1.95
CA VAL A 47 -21.49 7.76 -0.98
C VAL A 47 -20.42 7.94 0.09
N LEU A 48 -19.18 8.24 -0.31
CA LEU A 48 -18.08 8.47 0.64
C LEU A 48 -18.33 9.69 1.52
N GLN A 49 -18.92 10.76 0.98
CA GLN A 49 -19.33 11.92 1.77
C GLN A 49 -20.41 11.58 2.80
N GLY A 50 -21.34 10.68 2.47
CA GLY A 50 -22.33 10.17 3.41
C GLY A 50 -21.73 9.27 4.51
N LEU A 51 -20.73 8.46 4.17
CA LEU A 51 -20.04 7.57 5.11
C LEU A 51 -19.06 8.31 6.03
N HIS A 52 -18.36 9.31 5.49
CA HIS A 52 -17.32 10.09 6.16
C HIS A 52 -17.62 11.59 6.05
N PRO A 53 -18.65 12.09 6.76
CA PRO A 53 -18.97 13.53 6.76
C PRO A 53 -17.84 14.39 7.36
N ASP A 54 -16.92 13.77 8.12
CA ASP A 54 -15.70 14.37 8.67
C ASP A 54 -14.50 14.32 7.70
N GLY A 55 -14.68 13.73 6.52
CA GLY A 55 -13.64 13.55 5.51
C GLY A 55 -12.52 12.59 5.93
N GLN A 56 -12.71 11.76 6.97
CA GLN A 56 -11.68 10.82 7.44
C GLN A 56 -11.62 9.55 6.58
N TYR A 57 -11.16 9.70 5.36
CA TYR A 57 -10.75 8.59 4.50
C TYR A 57 -9.60 9.00 3.58
N ALA A 58 -8.94 8.00 3.00
CA ALA A 58 -7.96 8.19 1.95
C ALA A 58 -8.32 7.34 0.74
N ILE A 59 -8.09 7.90 -0.45
CA ILE A 59 -8.07 7.18 -1.72
C ILE A 59 -6.65 7.31 -2.27
N GLY A 60 -6.06 6.20 -2.67
CA GLY A 60 -4.82 6.18 -3.44
C GLY A 60 -5.08 5.75 -4.87
N GLN A 61 -4.30 6.32 -5.78
CA GLN A 61 -4.32 6.01 -7.20
C GLN A 61 -2.87 5.90 -7.63
N ASP A 62 -2.49 4.77 -8.21
CA ASP A 62 -1.12 4.52 -8.69
C ASP A 62 -0.04 4.84 -7.63
N CYS A 63 -0.27 4.40 -6.39
CA CYS A 63 0.70 4.60 -5.30
C CYS A 63 0.78 3.39 -4.37
N GLY A 64 1.91 3.26 -3.68
CA GLY A 64 2.23 2.06 -2.91
C GLY A 64 1.41 1.92 -1.63
N ILE A 65 0.94 0.71 -1.37
CA ILE A 65 0.60 0.21 -0.04
C ILE A 65 1.80 -0.59 0.45
N TYR A 66 2.54 0.00 1.38
CA TYR A 66 3.68 -0.62 2.02
C TYR A 66 3.21 -1.48 3.19
N TRP A 67 3.41 -2.80 3.09
CA TRP A 67 2.89 -3.81 4.02
C TRP A 67 3.98 -4.53 4.82
N ARG A 68 5.25 -4.41 4.45
CA ARG A 68 6.42 -4.76 5.28
C ARG A 68 7.65 -3.91 4.91
N GLU A 69 8.62 -3.81 5.81
CA GLU A 69 9.93 -3.23 5.51
C GLU A 69 10.85 -4.30 4.88
N THR A 70 11.49 -3.96 3.76
CA THR A 70 12.43 -4.80 3.02
C THR A 70 13.58 -3.98 2.47
N ASP A 71 14.63 -4.65 1.98
CA ASP A 71 15.69 -4.04 1.19
C ASP A 71 15.75 -4.68 -0.22
N PRO A 72 15.45 -3.93 -1.30
CA PRO A 72 14.92 -2.57 -1.31
C PRO A 72 13.43 -2.50 -0.88
N LEU A 73 12.95 -1.31 -0.55
CA LEU A 73 11.64 -1.08 0.11
C LEU A 73 10.43 -1.48 -0.75
N GLU A 74 10.54 -1.36 -2.07
CA GLU A 74 9.50 -1.66 -3.06
C GLU A 74 9.15 -3.17 -3.11
N LYS A 75 10.02 -4.04 -2.58
CA LYS A 75 9.72 -5.48 -2.39
C LYS A 75 8.71 -5.76 -1.27
N GLY A 76 8.44 -4.75 -0.44
CA GLY A 76 7.48 -4.76 0.65
C GLY A 76 6.23 -3.94 0.36
N ALA A 77 6.01 -3.54 -0.90
CA ALA A 77 4.88 -2.74 -1.34
C ALA A 77 4.12 -3.40 -2.47
N GLU A 78 2.81 -3.20 -2.52
CA GLU A 78 2.01 -3.38 -3.73
C GLU A 78 1.42 -2.03 -4.12
N ALA A 79 1.36 -1.73 -5.41
CA ALA A 79 0.74 -0.50 -5.93
C ALA A 79 -0.53 -0.88 -6.71
N PRO A 80 -1.71 -0.84 -6.08
CA PRO A 80 -2.97 -0.95 -6.81
C PRO A 80 -3.23 0.29 -7.67
N ASP A 81 -3.92 0.11 -8.79
CA ASP A 81 -4.35 1.23 -9.63
C ASP A 81 -5.31 2.17 -8.88
N TRP A 82 -6.10 1.60 -7.96
CA TRP A 82 -6.99 2.35 -7.08
C TRP A 82 -7.20 1.63 -5.75
N PHE A 83 -7.17 2.34 -4.62
CA PHE A 83 -7.57 1.77 -3.33
C PHE A 83 -8.21 2.80 -2.41
N TYR A 84 -8.97 2.31 -1.43
CA TYR A 84 -9.68 3.13 -0.46
C TYR A 84 -9.47 2.62 0.97
N VAL A 85 -9.15 3.55 1.87
CA VAL A 85 -8.93 3.31 3.30
C VAL A 85 -9.88 4.18 4.12
N PRO A 86 -10.80 3.59 4.90
CA PRO A 86 -11.70 4.33 5.79
C PRO A 86 -11.02 4.74 7.10
N ASN A 87 -11.58 5.74 7.77
CA ASN A 87 -11.22 6.16 9.13
C ASN A 87 -9.74 6.56 9.30
N VAL A 88 -9.16 7.14 8.25
CA VAL A 88 -7.80 7.69 8.26
C VAL A 88 -7.83 9.11 7.72
N PRO A 89 -6.95 10.01 8.19
CA PRO A 89 -6.95 11.37 7.68
C PRO A 89 -6.48 11.39 6.22
N PRO A 90 -7.04 12.24 5.34
CA PRO A 90 -6.62 12.33 3.94
C PRO A 90 -5.21 12.89 3.76
N ARG A 91 -4.66 13.52 4.80
CA ARG A 91 -3.31 14.07 4.89
C ARG A 91 -2.65 13.64 6.20
N LEU A 92 -1.33 13.55 6.20
CA LEU A 92 -0.56 13.30 7.42
C LEU A 92 -0.02 14.63 7.94
N GLY A 93 -0.72 15.21 8.91
CA GLY A 93 -0.53 16.60 9.31
C GLY A 93 -0.81 17.55 8.14
N ASN A 94 0.18 18.37 7.76
CA ASN A 94 0.09 19.27 6.62
C ASN A 94 0.68 18.70 5.32
N GLN A 95 1.05 17.41 5.31
CA GLN A 95 1.71 16.78 4.17
C GLN A 95 0.73 15.94 3.33
N ILE A 96 0.96 15.95 2.02
CA ILE A 96 0.28 15.05 1.08
C ILE A 96 0.84 13.64 1.28
N ARG A 97 -0.03 12.63 1.20
CA ARG A 97 0.35 11.22 1.25
C ARG A 97 1.07 10.84 -0.05
N ARG A 98 2.30 10.32 0.06
CA ARG A 98 3.05 9.77 -1.10
C ARG A 98 2.74 8.29 -1.33
N SER A 99 2.40 7.60 -0.26
CA SER A 99 2.06 6.19 -0.23
C SER A 99 1.31 5.91 1.07
N TYR A 100 0.65 4.76 1.15
CA TYR A 100 -0.01 4.27 2.35
C TYR A 100 0.93 3.34 3.12
N VAL A 101 1.16 3.60 4.41
CA VAL A 101 2.15 2.85 5.20
C VAL A 101 1.46 2.05 6.28
N LEU A 102 1.15 0.79 5.98
CA LEU A 102 0.30 -0.04 6.83
C LEU A 102 0.83 -0.19 8.25
N TRP A 103 2.15 -0.35 8.42
CA TRP A 103 2.79 -0.49 9.74
C TRP A 103 2.89 0.82 10.54
N ARG A 104 2.59 1.97 9.93
CA ARG A 104 2.51 3.27 10.61
C ARG A 104 1.07 3.68 10.91
N GLU A 105 0.12 3.25 10.07
CA GLU A 105 -1.26 3.71 10.10
C GLU A 105 -2.25 2.69 10.67
N PHE A 106 -1.88 1.42 10.71
CA PHE A 106 -2.60 0.31 11.37
C PHE A 106 -4.04 0.09 10.90
N MET A 107 -4.44 0.66 9.77
CA MET A 107 -5.74 0.45 9.14
C MET A 107 -5.55 -0.21 7.78
N ALA A 108 -6.17 -1.37 7.56
CA ALA A 108 -6.11 -2.01 6.26
C ALA A 108 -7.01 -1.26 5.24
N PRO A 109 -6.60 -1.16 3.97
CA PRO A 109 -7.51 -0.78 2.90
C PRO A 109 -8.75 -1.67 2.89
N MET A 110 -9.91 -1.05 2.65
CA MET A 110 -11.17 -1.77 2.51
C MET A 110 -11.36 -2.28 1.08
N ILE A 111 -10.88 -1.51 0.09
CA ILE A 111 -10.99 -1.81 -1.34
C ILE A 111 -9.62 -1.61 -1.99
N ALA A 112 -9.20 -2.53 -2.87
CA ALA A 112 -8.10 -2.34 -3.81
C ALA A 112 -8.47 -2.90 -5.18
N LEU A 113 -8.17 -2.18 -6.26
CA LEU A 113 -8.56 -2.55 -7.61
C LEU A 113 -7.36 -2.48 -8.55
N GLU A 114 -7.32 -3.46 -9.43
CA GLU A 114 -6.48 -3.53 -10.63
C GLU A 114 -7.38 -3.38 -11.85
N PHE A 115 -7.06 -2.40 -12.70
CA PHE A 115 -7.71 -2.21 -13.96
C PHE A 115 -7.17 -3.22 -14.97
N ALA A 116 -8.10 -3.81 -15.73
CA ALA A 116 -7.74 -4.85 -16.68
C ALA A 116 -6.87 -4.25 -17.81
N SER A 117 -5.59 -4.64 -17.82
CA SER A 117 -4.64 -4.37 -18.91
C SER A 117 -4.37 -5.62 -19.77
N GLY A 118 -4.75 -6.81 -19.27
CA GLY A 118 -4.57 -8.11 -19.93
C GLY A 118 -5.57 -9.17 -19.43
N ASP A 119 -5.14 -10.43 -19.35
CA ASP A 119 -5.99 -11.56 -18.93
C ASP A 119 -6.11 -11.75 -17.40
N GLY A 120 -5.38 -10.94 -16.62
CA GLY A 120 -5.40 -10.95 -15.16
C GLY A 120 -4.58 -12.09 -14.52
N SER A 121 -3.76 -12.80 -15.29
CA SER A 121 -2.98 -13.94 -14.79
C SER A 121 -1.87 -13.54 -13.82
N GLN A 122 -1.24 -12.38 -14.02
CA GLN A 122 -0.14 -11.90 -13.17
C GLN A 122 -0.63 -11.52 -11.77
N GLU A 123 -1.77 -10.83 -11.69
CA GLU A 123 -2.36 -10.39 -10.43
C GLU A 123 -2.83 -11.59 -9.60
N ARG A 124 -3.28 -12.65 -10.28
CA ARG A 124 -3.78 -13.92 -9.70
C ARG A 124 -2.68 -14.94 -9.40
N ASP A 125 -1.41 -14.58 -9.51
CA ASP A 125 -0.33 -15.41 -9.00
C ASP A 125 -0.61 -15.74 -7.51
N THR A 126 -0.55 -17.02 -7.17
CA THR A 126 -0.81 -17.52 -5.81
C THR A 126 0.47 -17.84 -5.05
N THR A 127 1.62 -17.47 -5.61
CA THR A 127 2.94 -17.61 -4.98
C THR A 127 2.91 -17.00 -3.58
N PRO A 128 3.10 -17.80 -2.53
CA PRO A 128 3.13 -17.30 -1.17
C PRO A 128 4.42 -16.55 -0.88
N LEU A 129 4.39 -15.73 0.16
CA LEU A 129 5.61 -15.09 0.63
C LEU A 129 6.61 -16.16 1.14
N SER A 130 7.83 -16.16 0.58
CA SER A 130 8.92 -17.00 1.08
C SER A 130 9.54 -16.40 2.34
N TYR A 131 9.84 -17.26 3.32
CA TYR A 131 10.56 -16.93 4.55
C TYR A 131 12.07 -17.24 4.47
N SER A 132 12.57 -17.71 3.31
CA SER A 132 14.00 -18.07 3.18
C SER A 132 14.89 -16.84 2.97
N GLU A 133 15.99 -16.74 3.73
CA GLU A 133 17.02 -15.68 3.64
C GLU A 133 17.90 -15.74 2.36
N VAL A 134 17.59 -16.62 1.40
CA VAL A 134 18.37 -16.71 0.16
C VAL A 134 18.02 -15.53 -0.75
N GLU A 135 19.05 -14.86 -1.28
CA GLU A 135 19.03 -13.59 -2.03
C GLU A 135 18.05 -13.49 -3.22
N SER A 136 17.40 -14.59 -3.62
CA SER A 136 16.34 -14.64 -4.63
C SER A 136 14.97 -14.93 -4.02
N ALA A 137 14.58 -14.25 -2.93
CA ALA A 137 13.22 -14.35 -2.42
C ALA A 137 12.23 -13.93 -3.52
N GLN A 138 11.53 -14.92 -4.08
CA GLN A 138 10.50 -14.74 -5.10
C GLN A 138 9.46 -13.73 -4.59
N ARG A 139 9.08 -12.75 -5.42
CA ARG A 139 8.03 -11.80 -5.08
C ARG A 139 6.71 -12.58 -4.91
N PRO A 140 5.99 -12.41 -3.79
CA PRO A 140 4.68 -13.04 -3.63
C PRO A 140 3.71 -12.52 -4.69
N GLY A 141 2.68 -13.31 -4.99
CA GLY A 141 1.62 -12.88 -5.88
C GLY A 141 0.81 -11.71 -5.30
N LYS A 142 0.39 -10.78 -6.15
CA LYS A 142 -0.25 -9.52 -5.74
C LYS A 142 -1.56 -9.76 -4.97
N PHE A 143 -2.47 -10.55 -5.52
CA PHE A 143 -3.72 -10.91 -4.83
C PHE A 143 -3.49 -11.82 -3.63
N TRP A 144 -2.43 -12.61 -3.64
CA TRP A 144 -2.05 -13.37 -2.45
C TRP A 144 -1.67 -12.43 -1.30
N VAL A 145 -0.92 -11.36 -1.56
CA VAL A 145 -0.60 -10.32 -0.56
C VAL A 145 -1.87 -9.62 -0.07
N TYR A 146 -2.75 -9.20 -0.98
CA TYR A 146 -4.02 -8.56 -0.63
C TYR A 146 -4.86 -9.45 0.29
N GLU A 147 -4.99 -10.73 -0.03
CA GLU A 147 -5.80 -11.68 0.72
C GLU A 147 -5.16 -12.07 2.07
N ARG A 148 -3.88 -12.47 2.06
CA ARG A 148 -3.26 -13.17 3.18
C ARG A 148 -2.54 -12.25 4.15
N ILE A 149 -1.97 -11.16 3.65
CA ILE A 149 -1.13 -10.26 4.45
C ILE A 149 -1.90 -9.01 4.83
N VAL A 150 -2.32 -8.23 3.82
CA VAL A 150 -3.03 -6.95 4.04
C VAL A 150 -4.47 -7.19 4.48
N ARG A 151 -5.08 -8.30 4.04
CA ARG A 151 -6.46 -8.71 4.32
C ARG A 151 -7.50 -7.70 3.85
N ILE A 152 -7.35 -7.26 2.60
CA ILE A 152 -8.28 -6.33 1.94
C ILE A 152 -9.60 -7.08 1.69
N PRO A 153 -10.74 -6.64 2.26
CA PRO A 153 -12.01 -7.34 2.12
C PRO A 153 -12.53 -7.42 0.68
N TYR A 154 -12.30 -6.38 -0.11
CA TYR A 154 -12.75 -6.28 -1.49
C TYR A 154 -11.56 -5.99 -2.39
N TYR A 155 -11.11 -6.97 -3.16
CA TYR A 155 -10.08 -6.77 -4.16
C TYR A 155 -10.46 -7.42 -5.49
N LYS A 156 -10.00 -6.81 -6.59
CA LYS A 156 -10.23 -7.32 -7.94
C LYS A 156 -9.13 -6.92 -8.90
#